data_AF-A0A2K8KAL4-F1
#
_entry.id   AF-A0A2K8KAL4-F1
#
_cell.length_a   1.000
_cell.length_b   1.000
_cell.length_c   1.000
_cell.angle_alpha   90.00
_cell.angle_beta   90.00
_cell.angle_gamma   90.00
#
_symmetry.space_group_name_H-M   'P 1'
#
loop_
_entity.id
_entity.type
_entity.pdbx_description
1 polymer ?
#
loop_
_entity_poly.entity_id
_entity_poly.type
_entity_poly.pdbx_seq_one_letter_code
_entity_poly.pdbx_strand_id
1 'polypeptide(L)'
;MKHQIKNFESGTEKNQPIDPVAAAYADWLQARKDWRDMINIEGGEDFSHPLQLEAQGREDAAADIMLQEKPVSMMGFAGLAALAWCFNAPGEPKPEELPELAQSVDCGPILAIWRACTGKDGFPET
;
A
#
# COMPACT_ATOMS: atom_id res chain seq x y z
N MET A 1 1.07 -30.53 -48.32
CA MET A 1 0.99 -29.39 -47.38
C MET A 1 -0.21 -29.57 -46.44
N LYS A 2 0.03 -30.03 -45.21
CA LYS A 2 -0.79 -29.73 -44.01
C LYS A 2 0.15 -29.93 -42.81
N HIS A 3 0.73 -28.85 -42.29
CA HIS A 3 1.44 -28.89 -41.01
C HIS A 3 0.40 -28.63 -39.92
N GLN A 4 0.06 -29.65 -39.14
CA GLN A 4 -0.65 -29.47 -37.88
C GLN A 4 0.37 -28.95 -36.86
N ILE A 5 0.24 -27.68 -36.51
CA ILE A 5 0.93 -27.10 -35.36
C ILE A 5 0.24 -27.66 -34.13
N LYS A 6 0.94 -28.51 -33.38
CA LYS A 6 0.50 -28.90 -32.04
C LYS A 6 0.62 -27.67 -31.16
N ASN A 7 -0.52 -27.17 -30.69
CA ASN A 7 -0.55 -26.16 -29.64
C ASN A 7 0.12 -26.76 -28.39
N PHE A 8 1.26 -26.18 -28.00
CA PHE A 8 1.80 -26.34 -26.67
C PHE A 8 0.80 -25.67 -25.73
N GLU A 9 0.07 -26.48 -24.96
CA GLU A 9 -0.70 -25.98 -23.83
C GLU A 9 0.30 -25.32 -22.88
N SER A 10 0.16 -23.99 -22.73
CA SER A 10 0.95 -23.20 -21.79
C SER A 10 0.66 -23.72 -20.39
N GLY A 11 1.68 -24.31 -19.78
CA GLY A 11 1.62 -24.85 -18.44
C GLY A 11 1.01 -23.84 -17.47
N THR A 12 0.00 -24.33 -16.75
CA THR A 12 -0.52 -23.86 -15.47
C THR A 12 0.25 -22.68 -14.87
N GLU A 13 -0.37 -21.51 -14.82
CA GLU A 13 -0.01 -20.45 -13.89
C GLU A 13 0.20 -21.09 -12.52
N LYS A 14 1.46 -21.16 -12.09
CA LYS A 14 1.79 -21.67 -10.78
C LYS A 14 1.14 -20.73 -9.78
N ASN A 15 0.25 -21.30 -8.96
CA ASN A 15 -0.36 -20.72 -7.78
C ASN A 15 0.77 -20.23 -6.85
N GLN A 16 1.30 -19.03 -7.12
CA GLN A 16 2.32 -18.42 -6.27
C GLN A 16 1.67 -18.16 -4.91
N PRO A 17 2.32 -18.51 -3.80
CA PRO A 17 1.81 -18.16 -2.48
C PRO A 17 1.51 -16.67 -2.45
N ILE A 18 0.28 -16.30 -2.11
CA ILE A 18 -0.10 -14.90 -1.90
C ILE A 18 0.74 -14.40 -0.73
N ASP A 19 1.49 -13.32 -0.95
CA ASP A 19 2.20 -12.65 0.13
C ASP A 19 1.17 -12.04 1.08
N PRO A 20 1.13 -12.48 2.36
CA PRO A 20 0.12 -12.03 3.31
C PRO A 20 0.21 -10.51 3.56
N VAL A 21 1.42 -9.95 3.55
CA VAL A 21 1.63 -8.51 3.73
C VAL A 21 1.21 -7.74 2.48
N ALA A 22 1.46 -8.26 1.28
CA ALA A 22 1.02 -7.61 0.05
C ALA A 22 -0.51 -7.58 -0.09
N ALA A 23 -1.19 -8.67 0.32
CA ALA A 23 -2.64 -8.72 0.35
C ALA A 23 -3.21 -7.72 1.36
N ALA A 24 -2.69 -7.72 2.60
CA ALA A 24 -3.10 -6.78 3.63
C ALA A 24 -2.81 -5.31 3.23
N TYR A 25 -1.72 -5.04 2.53
CA TYR A 25 -1.43 -3.70 2.02
C TYR A 25 -2.49 -3.21 1.01
N ALA A 26 -2.98 -4.08 0.12
CA ALA A 26 -4.06 -3.71 -0.80
C ALA A 26 -5.36 -3.42 -0.05
N ASP A 27 -5.70 -4.22 0.97
CA ASP A 27 -6.87 -4.00 1.81
C ASP A 27 -6.76 -2.68 2.60
N TRP A 28 -5.57 -2.39 3.11
CA TRP A 28 -5.25 -1.15 3.83
C TRP A 28 -5.43 0.09 2.93
N LEU A 29 -4.90 0.06 1.69
CA LEU A 29 -5.10 1.15 0.71
C LEU A 29 -6.57 1.37 0.38
N GLN A 30 -7.34 0.28 0.21
CA GLN A 30 -8.76 0.39 -0.09
C GLN A 30 -9.54 0.98 1.09
N ALA A 31 -9.26 0.55 2.32
CA ALA A 31 -9.88 1.10 3.52
C ALA A 31 -9.61 2.60 3.69
N ARG A 32 -8.37 3.03 3.45
CA ARG A 32 -7.99 4.46 3.49
C ARG A 32 -8.64 5.28 2.41
N LYS A 33 -8.76 4.72 1.20
CA LYS A 33 -9.52 5.35 0.12
C LYS A 33 -10.97 5.54 0.52
N ASP A 34 -11.63 4.49 1.04
CA ASP A 34 -13.01 4.57 1.48
C ASP A 34 -13.19 5.64 2.57
N TRP A 35 -12.27 5.69 3.54
CA TRP A 35 -12.27 6.70 4.59
C TRP A 35 -12.13 8.12 4.03
N ARG A 36 -11.17 8.35 3.12
CA ARG A 36 -10.99 9.64 2.43
C ARG A 36 -12.20 10.05 1.61
N ASP A 37 -12.81 9.12 0.89
CA ASP A 37 -14.00 9.39 0.09
C ASP A 37 -15.16 9.84 1.00
N MET A 38 -15.26 9.29 2.21
CA MET A 38 -16.28 9.67 3.19
C MET A 38 -16.06 11.03 3.87
N ILE A 39 -14.82 11.43 4.15
CA ILE A 39 -14.58 12.75 4.78
C ILE A 39 -14.73 13.90 3.78
N ASN A 40 -14.64 13.62 2.47
CA ASN A 40 -14.71 14.62 1.40
C ASN A 40 -16.15 14.93 0.93
N ILE A 41 -17.18 14.28 1.48
CA ILE A 41 -18.59 14.61 1.20
C ILE A 41 -19.12 15.67 2.18
N GLU A 42 -20.20 16.37 1.81
CA GLU A 42 -20.89 17.29 2.71
C GLU A 42 -21.39 16.55 3.97
N GLY A 43 -20.99 17.01 5.15
CA GLY A 43 -21.27 16.32 6.42
C GLY A 43 -20.31 15.18 6.78
N GLY A 44 -19.25 14.97 5.97
CA GLY A 44 -18.22 13.95 6.19
C GLY A 44 -17.33 14.16 7.41
N GLU A 45 -17.47 15.28 8.12
CA GLU A 45 -16.74 15.57 9.37
C GLU A 45 -17.35 14.87 10.61
N ASP A 46 -18.44 14.10 10.44
CA ASP A 46 -18.92 13.20 11.50
C ASP A 46 -18.05 11.95 11.59
N PHE A 47 -16.92 12.08 12.27
CA PHE A 47 -15.97 10.99 12.54
C PHE A 47 -16.55 9.86 13.42
N SER A 48 -17.77 10.02 13.93
CA SER A 48 -18.49 8.97 14.65
C SER A 48 -19.46 8.18 13.76
N HIS A 49 -19.58 8.56 12.48
CA HIS A 49 -20.47 7.88 11.55
C HIS A 49 -20.06 6.40 11.40
N PRO A 50 -21.00 5.43 11.51
CA PRO A 50 -20.67 4.01 11.52
C PRO A 50 -19.82 3.54 10.34
N LEU A 51 -20.05 4.09 9.14
CA LEU A 51 -19.27 3.74 7.95
C LEU A 51 -17.81 4.21 8.05
N GLN A 52 -17.55 5.36 8.68
CA GLN A 52 -16.17 5.83 8.88
C GLN A 52 -15.44 4.96 9.90
N LEU A 53 -16.13 4.58 10.99
CA LEU A 53 -15.61 3.64 11.98
C LEU A 53 -15.34 2.25 11.38
N GLU A 54 -16.19 1.79 10.46
CA GLU A 54 -15.98 0.53 9.73
C GLU A 54 -14.75 0.60 8.80
N ALA A 55 -14.58 1.69 8.05
CA ALA A 55 -13.40 1.88 7.23
C ALA A 55 -12.12 1.97 8.07
N GLN A 56 -12.15 2.70 9.17
CA GLN A 56 -11.04 2.76 10.12
C GLN A 56 -10.73 1.38 10.71
N GLY A 57 -11.74 0.61 11.10
CA GLY A 57 -11.53 -0.74 11.62
C GLY A 57 -10.91 -1.71 10.61
N ARG A 58 -11.24 -1.58 9.31
CA ARG A 58 -10.59 -2.34 8.24
C ARG A 58 -9.15 -1.90 8.02
N GLU A 59 -8.90 -0.60 8.07
CA GLU A 59 -7.54 -0.05 8.00
C GLU A 59 -6.67 -0.59 9.13
N ASP A 60 -7.12 -0.51 10.38
CA ASP A 60 -6.39 -0.98 11.55
C ASP A 60 -6.11 -2.49 11.48
N ALA A 61 -7.13 -3.28 11.11
CA ALA A 61 -6.98 -4.74 10.98
C ALA A 61 -5.95 -5.13 9.90
N ALA A 62 -5.94 -4.42 8.77
CA ALA A 62 -4.97 -4.67 7.71
C ALA A 62 -3.55 -4.27 8.13
N ALA A 63 -3.40 -3.12 8.80
CA ALA A 63 -2.11 -2.68 9.35
C ALA A 63 -1.55 -3.67 10.39
N ASP A 64 -2.40 -4.22 11.25
CA ASP A 64 -2.03 -5.26 12.21
C ASP A 64 -1.47 -6.51 11.52
N ILE A 65 -2.11 -6.97 10.44
CA ILE A 65 -1.60 -8.11 9.65
C ILE A 65 -0.23 -7.78 9.06
N MET A 66 -0.08 -6.59 8.47
CA MET A 66 1.19 -6.15 7.91
C MET A 66 2.31 -6.18 8.95
N LEU A 67 2.05 -5.78 10.20
CA LEU A 67 3.04 -5.76 11.28
C LEU A 67 3.33 -7.14 11.91
N GLN A 68 2.39 -8.08 11.85
CA GLN A 68 2.52 -9.40 12.46
C GLN A 68 3.10 -10.46 11.51
N GLU A 69 2.90 -10.28 10.21
CA GLU A 69 3.32 -11.23 9.19
C GLU A 69 4.68 -10.91 8.57
N LYS A 70 5.26 -11.89 7.89
CA LYS A 70 6.53 -11.72 7.16
C LYS A 70 6.25 -11.55 5.67
N PRO A 71 6.72 -10.45 5.03
CA PRO A 71 6.60 -10.31 3.60
C PRO A 71 7.47 -11.34 2.89
N VAL A 72 6.99 -11.84 1.76
CA VAL A 72 7.68 -12.83 0.91
C VAL A 72 7.81 -12.37 -0.54
N SER A 73 7.40 -11.13 -0.82
CA SER A 73 7.48 -10.46 -2.11
C SER A 73 7.95 -9.02 -1.93
N MET A 74 8.45 -8.43 -3.02
CA MET A 74 8.81 -7.01 -3.03
C MET A 74 7.62 -6.10 -2.72
N MET A 75 6.40 -6.50 -3.11
CA MET A 75 5.20 -5.73 -2.78
C MET A 75 4.87 -5.77 -1.29
N GLY A 76 5.10 -6.90 -0.61
CA GLY A 76 4.96 -6.96 0.85
C GLY A 76 5.94 -6.02 1.56
N PHE A 77 7.20 -5.99 1.12
CA PHE A 77 8.18 -5.02 1.63
C PHE A 77 7.80 -3.57 1.32
N ALA A 78 7.25 -3.30 0.12
CA ALA A 78 6.74 -1.98 -0.24
C ALA A 78 5.57 -1.56 0.67
N GLY A 79 4.67 -2.50 1.00
CA GLY A 79 3.57 -2.25 1.94
C GLY A 79 4.08 -1.83 3.31
N LEU A 80 5.09 -2.51 3.87
CA LEU A 80 5.69 -2.10 5.15
C LEU A 80 6.31 -0.71 5.09
N ALA A 81 6.99 -0.35 3.98
CA ALA A 81 7.51 0.99 3.79
C ALA A 81 6.39 2.03 3.71
N ALA A 82 5.27 1.73 3.04
CA ALA A 82 4.11 2.61 3.00
C ALA A 82 3.46 2.81 4.38
N LEU A 83 3.33 1.74 5.16
CA LEU A 83 2.81 1.83 6.52
C LEU A 83 3.74 2.67 7.41
N ALA A 84 5.05 2.44 7.34
CA ALA A 84 6.03 3.25 8.07
C ALA A 84 5.98 4.73 7.64
N TRP A 85 5.82 5.00 6.35
CA TRP A 85 5.64 6.35 5.83
C TRP A 85 4.37 7.00 6.39
N CYS A 86 3.25 6.28 6.47
CA CYS A 86 2.01 6.81 7.03
C CYS A 86 2.17 7.38 8.45
N PHE A 87 3.06 6.79 9.25
CA PHE A 87 3.31 7.23 10.64
C PHE A 87 4.44 8.26 10.77
N ASN A 88 5.37 8.31 9.82
CA ASN A 88 6.59 9.11 9.93
C ASN A 88 6.73 10.20 8.86
N ALA A 89 5.81 10.26 7.89
CA ALA A 89 5.85 11.25 6.83
C ALA A 89 5.88 12.66 7.42
N PRO A 90 6.54 13.61 6.75
CA PRO A 90 6.42 15.01 7.12
C PRO A 90 4.94 15.38 6.94
N GLY A 91 4.26 15.78 8.02
CA GLY A 91 2.79 15.87 8.10
C GLY A 91 2.11 16.57 6.91
N GLU A 92 1.89 17.88 7.02
CA GLU A 92 1.34 18.69 5.92
C GLU A 92 2.35 19.77 5.47
N PRO A 93 3.50 19.36 4.91
CA PRO A 93 4.49 20.31 4.43
C PRO A 93 3.94 21.04 3.21
N LYS A 94 4.48 22.24 2.94
CA LYS A 94 4.23 22.87 1.65
C LYS A 94 4.86 22.03 0.54
N PRO A 95 4.30 22.04 -0.69
CA PRO A 95 4.82 21.24 -1.80
C PRO A 95 6.32 21.44 -2.07
N GLU A 96 6.83 22.65 -1.88
CA GLU A 96 8.25 22.99 -2.05
C GLU A 96 9.18 22.45 -0.96
N GLU A 97 8.65 22.19 0.26
CA GLU A 97 9.41 21.69 1.41
C GLU A 97 9.48 20.16 1.42
N LEU A 98 8.49 19.50 0.79
CA LEU A 98 8.32 18.06 0.80
C LEU A 98 9.55 17.28 0.30
N PRO A 99 10.25 17.66 -0.80
CA PRO A 99 11.43 16.94 -1.25
C PRO A 99 12.56 16.91 -0.22
N GLU A 100 12.80 18.01 0.50
CA GLU A 100 13.84 18.09 1.52
C GLU A 100 13.45 17.31 2.77
N LEU A 101 12.24 17.50 3.28
CA LEU A 101 11.74 16.81 4.48
C LEU A 101 11.65 15.30 4.28
N ALA A 102 11.32 14.85 3.07
CA ALA A 102 11.32 13.44 2.71
C ALA A 102 12.72 12.79 2.71
N GLN A 103 13.80 13.58 2.73
CA GLN A 103 15.18 13.11 2.89
C GLN A 103 15.68 13.15 4.34
N SER A 104 14.81 13.50 5.30
CA SER A 104 15.16 13.46 6.72
C SER A 104 15.60 12.06 7.16
N VAL A 105 16.29 11.98 8.30
CA VAL A 105 16.78 10.71 8.87
C VAL A 105 15.66 9.67 9.05
N ASP A 106 14.45 10.13 9.37
CA ASP A 106 13.30 9.25 9.63
C ASP A 106 12.60 8.84 8.31
N CYS A 107 12.59 9.70 7.29
CA CYS A 107 11.86 9.49 6.04
C CYS A 107 12.72 8.90 4.91
N GLY A 108 13.97 9.31 4.80
CA GLY A 108 14.87 8.95 3.70
C GLY A 108 15.06 7.44 3.53
N PRO A 109 15.33 6.68 4.61
CA PRO A 109 15.42 5.21 4.53
C PRO A 109 14.11 4.56 4.05
N ILE A 110 12.95 5.02 4.53
CA ILE A 110 11.64 4.50 4.14
C ILE A 110 11.43 4.70 2.63
N LEU A 111 11.72 5.90 2.14
CA LEU A 111 11.60 6.27 0.73
C LEU A 111 12.54 5.45 -0.17
N ALA A 112 13.76 5.20 0.29
CA ALA A 112 14.72 4.36 -0.42
C ALA A 112 14.23 2.91 -0.56
N ILE A 113 13.66 2.34 0.53
CA ILE A 113 13.09 0.99 0.52
C ILE A 113 11.91 0.92 -0.45
N TRP A 114 10.97 1.87 -0.38
CA TRP A 114 9.82 1.93 -1.30
C TRP A 114 10.23 1.90 -2.77
N ARG A 115 11.18 2.78 -3.14
CA ARG A 115 11.66 2.89 -4.53
C ARG A 115 12.35 1.60 -4.98
N ALA A 116 13.17 1.00 -4.11
CA ALA A 116 13.83 -0.26 -4.39
C ALA A 116 12.84 -1.43 -4.58
N CYS A 117 11.75 -1.46 -3.80
CA CYS A 117 10.75 -2.51 -3.87
C CYS A 117 9.79 -2.37 -5.05
N THR A 118 9.42 -1.14 -5.41
CA THR A 118 8.38 -0.88 -6.42
C THR A 118 8.94 -0.51 -7.80
N GLY A 119 10.18 -0.03 -7.87
CA GLY A 119 10.75 0.59 -9.07
C GLY A 119 10.09 1.92 -9.45
N LYS A 120 9.17 2.43 -8.63
CA LYS A 120 8.50 3.72 -8.86
C LYS A 120 9.34 4.84 -8.27
N ASP A 121 9.44 5.94 -9.01
CA ASP A 121 9.84 7.22 -8.45
C ASP A 121 8.68 7.83 -7.64
N GLY A 122 8.99 8.70 -6.68
CA GLY A 122 8.00 9.35 -5.82
C GLY A 122 7.96 8.82 -4.40
N PHE A 123 6.77 8.92 -3.77
CA PHE A 123 6.50 8.61 -2.37
C PHE A 123 5.67 7.32 -2.23
N PRO A 124 5.68 6.70 -1.04
CA PRO A 124 4.82 5.55 -0.77
C PRO A 124 3.33 5.88 -0.93
N GLU A 125 2.60 4.94 -1.52
CA GLU A 125 1.14 5.05 -1.62
C GLU A 125 0.54 4.74 -0.24
N THR A 126 -0.21 5.70 0.29
CA THR A 126 -0.98 5.57 1.54
C THR A 126 -2.39 6.02 1.27
#